data_AF-A0A2N2MG45-F1
#
_entry.id   AF-A0A2N2MG45-F1
#
_cell.length_a   1.000
_cell.length_b   1.000
_cell.length_c   1.000
_cell.angle_alpha   90.00
_cell.angle_beta   90.00
_cell.angle_gamma   90.00
#
_symmetry.space_group_name_H-M   'P 1'
#
loop_
_entity.id
_entity.type
_entity.pdbx_description
1 polymer ?
#
loop_
_entity_poly.entity_id
_entity_poly.type
_entity_poly.pdbx_seq_one_letter_code
_entity_poly.pdbx_strand_id
1 'polypeptide(L)'
;MSTGIPLPRAILYYPTISIRNPSWIRQVILYWDQIGSIIPRELDGFTRQSEDIRILRRFEIFRTYHPEDSVRHCDELSKEFLALVKTAKFQLAVKQTPGRINRFRVYHTKISKPLAEDLIEGGYAILDGAWLYLERSYALLYMSLLAKYLADDDQNSLTTPGTDFKAYLDLNFSSDDEGNTRSGLSFTLNNVLPMPRQDVSIEKIIEFKSKRHLELLNFRQVVYDYQDRLKQVQEKTEALDLIDRFVSQIKIEVTQLDRLFTDAKMPVILGAVENVLKVETPTIIAGLATIGTIPFPLAIAGAVIAGSISLRKYQLDVRNENRKRLAENSYSYLYQAQQEGIIDRP
;
A
#
# COMPACT_ATOMS: atom_id res chain seq x y z
N MET A 1 -11.44 12.38 26.55
CA MET A 1 -12.14 13.31 25.64
C MET A 1 -11.42 13.27 24.32
N SER A 2 -11.99 12.61 23.31
CA SER A 2 -11.45 12.64 21.95
C SER A 2 -11.64 14.05 21.42
N THR A 3 -10.56 14.76 21.11
CA THR A 3 -10.63 16.01 20.37
C THR A 3 -11.36 15.71 19.07
N GLY A 4 -12.48 16.38 18.78
CA GLY A 4 -13.31 16.17 17.59
C GLY A 4 -12.63 16.54 16.25
N ILE A 5 -11.31 16.45 16.18
CA ILE A 5 -10.50 16.64 14.98
C ILE A 5 -10.46 15.30 14.24
N PRO A 6 -10.84 15.26 12.95
CA PRO A 6 -10.68 14.06 12.15
C PRO A 6 -9.22 13.57 12.15
N LEU A 7 -9.01 12.27 12.33
CA LEU A 7 -7.67 11.69 12.29
C LEU A 7 -7.05 11.85 10.88
N PRO A 8 -5.77 12.22 10.76
CA PRO A 8 -5.09 12.30 9.46
C PRO A 8 -4.98 10.92 8.82
N ARG A 9 -4.98 10.86 7.49
CA ARG A 9 -4.69 9.63 6.75
C ARG A 9 -3.19 9.47 6.55
N ALA A 10 -2.64 8.35 7.02
CA ALA A 10 -1.23 8.03 6.89
C ALA A 10 -1.03 6.81 6.00
N ILE A 11 0.05 6.79 5.23
CA ILE A 11 0.52 5.58 4.56
C ILE A 11 1.84 5.11 5.18
N LEU A 12 1.88 3.87 5.64
CA LEU A 12 3.06 3.28 6.26
C LEU A 12 3.88 2.53 5.20
N TYR A 13 5.00 3.11 4.78
CA TYR A 13 5.93 2.46 3.87
C TYR A 13 6.62 1.26 4.53
N TYR A 14 6.71 0.18 3.78
CA TYR A 14 7.50 -1.00 4.07
C TYR A 14 7.99 -1.62 2.75
N PRO A 15 9.06 -2.43 2.73
CA PRO A 15 9.76 -3.10 3.85
C PRO A 15 10.96 -2.34 4.44
N THR A 16 11.48 -1.33 3.74
CA THR A 16 12.75 -0.70 4.10
C THR A 16 12.55 0.61 4.85
N ILE A 17 13.58 1.05 5.58
CA ILE A 17 13.55 2.30 6.34
C ILE A 17 13.45 3.52 5.41
N SER A 18 14.23 3.52 4.33
CA SER A 18 14.24 4.61 3.35
C SER A 18 13.35 4.29 2.17
N ILE A 19 12.47 5.21 1.81
CA ILE A 19 11.65 5.11 0.59
C ILE A 19 12.59 5.37 -0.60
N ARG A 20 12.92 4.32 -1.35
CA ARG A 20 13.89 4.44 -2.48
C ARG A 20 13.24 4.74 -3.81
N ASN A 21 11.95 4.44 -3.96
CA ASN A 21 11.24 4.65 -5.21
C ASN A 21 10.83 6.13 -5.34
N PRO A 22 11.45 6.89 -6.26
CA PRO A 22 11.18 8.32 -6.41
C PRO A 22 9.76 8.61 -6.93
N SER A 23 9.14 7.71 -7.69
CA SER A 23 7.75 7.88 -8.13
C SER A 23 6.79 7.62 -6.97
N TRP A 24 7.04 6.58 -6.17
CA TRP A 24 6.19 6.22 -5.03
C TRP A 24 6.08 7.37 -4.02
N ILE A 25 7.23 7.95 -3.61
CA ILE A 25 7.23 9.06 -2.65
C ILE A 25 6.47 10.28 -3.19
N ARG A 26 6.62 10.60 -4.48
CA ARG A 26 5.96 11.75 -5.12
C ARG A 26 4.45 11.56 -5.22
N GLN A 27 4.00 10.37 -5.59
CA GLN A 27 2.58 10.02 -5.59
C GLN A 27 2.00 10.11 -4.18
N VAL A 28 2.70 9.54 -3.19
CA VAL A 28 2.24 9.54 -1.80
C VAL A 28 2.10 10.95 -1.24
N ILE A 29 3.08 11.82 -1.47
CA ILE A 29 3.07 13.20 -0.94
C ILE A 29 1.76 13.90 -1.32
N LEU A 30 1.26 13.70 -2.56
CA LEU A 30 0.05 14.36 -3.03
C LEU A 30 -1.23 13.87 -2.34
N TYR A 31 -1.36 12.56 -2.14
CA TYR A 31 -2.65 11.94 -1.81
C TYR A 31 -2.80 11.45 -0.37
N TRP A 32 -1.73 11.43 0.43
CA TRP A 32 -1.77 11.11 1.86
C TRP A 32 -1.39 12.30 2.71
N ASP A 33 -1.96 12.41 3.90
CA ASP A 33 -1.68 13.53 4.80
C ASP A 33 -0.33 13.32 5.48
N GLN A 34 -0.04 12.07 5.86
CA GLN A 34 1.22 11.66 6.48
C GLN A 34 1.86 10.44 5.80
N ILE A 35 3.19 10.34 5.91
CA ILE A 35 4.00 9.26 5.37
C ILE A 35 4.78 8.63 6.52
N GLY A 36 4.54 7.35 6.75
CA GLY A 36 5.21 6.54 7.74
C GLY A 36 6.32 5.69 7.15
N SER A 37 7.32 5.36 7.96
CA SER A 37 8.21 4.23 7.72
C SER A 37 8.47 3.50 9.03
N ILE A 38 8.73 2.20 8.96
CA ILE A 38 9.04 1.37 10.13
C ILE A 38 10.52 1.55 10.48
N ILE A 39 10.84 2.21 11.59
CA ILE A 39 12.22 2.55 11.98
C ILE A 39 12.46 2.13 13.42
N PRO A 40 13.40 1.18 13.66
CA PRO A 40 13.92 0.88 14.98
C PRO A 40 14.31 2.15 15.74
N ARG A 41 14.01 2.21 17.05
CA ARG A 41 14.38 3.37 17.89
C ARG A 41 15.88 3.66 17.85
N GLU A 42 16.70 2.62 17.80
CA GLU A 42 18.15 2.72 17.68
C GLU A 42 18.63 3.39 16.37
N LEU A 43 17.79 3.38 15.34
CA LEU A 43 18.09 3.93 14.02
C LEU A 43 17.46 5.30 13.78
N ASP A 44 16.86 5.94 14.79
CA ASP A 44 16.28 7.27 14.63
C ASP A 44 17.29 8.31 14.14
N GLY A 45 18.54 8.20 14.61
CA GLY A 45 19.65 9.05 14.15
C GLY A 45 20.04 8.83 12.68
N PHE A 46 19.91 7.60 12.17
CA PHE A 46 20.25 7.26 10.77
C PHE A 46 19.33 7.93 9.76
N THR A 47 18.08 8.20 10.13
CA THR A 47 17.11 8.87 9.25
C THR A 47 17.54 10.26 8.81
N ARG A 48 18.44 10.91 9.58
CA ARG A 48 19.02 12.21 9.25
C ARG A 48 19.86 12.18 7.97
N GLN A 49 20.26 11.01 7.49
CA GLN A 49 21.09 10.87 6.28
C GLN A 49 20.27 10.90 4.99
N SER A 50 18.97 10.60 5.03
CA SER A 50 18.09 10.66 3.86
C SER A 50 17.56 12.08 3.66
N GLU A 51 17.91 12.71 2.53
CA GLU A 51 17.40 14.05 2.17
C GLU A 51 15.88 14.07 2.14
N ASP A 52 15.26 13.11 1.45
CA ASP A 52 13.80 13.02 1.35
C ASP A 52 13.12 12.96 2.72
N ILE A 53 13.61 12.13 3.64
CA ILE A 53 13.05 12.05 5.00
C ILE A 53 13.26 13.37 5.76
N ARG A 54 14.41 14.03 5.62
CA ARG A 54 14.64 15.35 6.23
C ARG A 54 13.65 16.38 5.75
N ILE A 55 13.42 16.44 4.43
CA ILE A 55 12.47 17.37 3.83
C ILE A 55 11.06 17.08 4.35
N LEU A 56 10.62 15.82 4.30
CA LEU A 56 9.29 15.44 4.77
C LEU A 56 9.09 15.72 6.27
N ARG A 57 10.12 15.53 7.11
CA ARG A 57 10.09 15.89 8.54
C ARG A 57 9.97 17.40 8.75
N ARG A 58 10.71 18.20 7.97
CA ARG A 58 10.66 19.68 8.03
C ARG A 58 9.25 20.22 7.77
N PHE A 59 8.47 19.54 6.93
CA PHE A 59 7.09 19.90 6.62
C PHE A 59 6.05 19.14 7.45
N GLU A 60 6.45 18.42 8.51
CA GLU A 60 5.55 17.64 9.38
C GLU A 60 4.71 16.56 8.66
N ILE A 61 5.18 16.09 7.50
CA ILE A 61 4.53 15.05 6.71
C ILE A 61 5.06 13.65 7.09
N PHE A 62 6.30 13.56 7.59
CA PHE A 62 6.90 12.27 7.94
C PHE A 62 6.65 11.86 9.39
N ARG A 63 6.24 10.61 9.58
CA ARG A 63 6.11 9.97 10.89
C ARG A 63 6.96 8.72 10.99
N THR A 64 7.50 8.48 12.18
CA THR A 64 8.24 7.27 12.47
C THR A 64 7.33 6.26 13.16
N TYR A 65 7.36 5.00 12.71
CA TYR A 65 6.68 3.88 13.34
C TYR A 65 7.74 2.98 13.95
N HIS A 66 7.79 2.91 15.28
CA HIS A 66 8.77 2.08 15.96
C HIS A 66 8.24 0.65 16.05
N PRO A 67 8.93 -0.34 15.46
CA PRO A 67 8.49 -1.73 15.53
C PRO A 67 8.38 -2.22 16.97
N GLU A 68 9.20 -1.68 17.89
CA GLU A 68 9.21 -2.02 19.30
C GLU A 68 7.86 -1.77 19.99
N ASP A 69 7.03 -0.88 19.45
CA ASP A 69 5.72 -0.54 20.02
C ASP A 69 4.67 -1.65 19.80
N SER A 70 4.80 -2.43 18.73
CA SER A 70 3.94 -3.60 18.47
C SER A 70 4.64 -4.91 18.85
N VAL A 71 5.92 -5.08 18.48
CA VAL A 71 6.66 -6.36 18.58
C VAL A 71 6.86 -6.82 20.02
N ARG A 72 7.00 -5.89 20.97
CA ARG A 72 7.20 -6.23 22.39
C ARG A 72 5.94 -6.69 23.11
N HIS A 73 4.78 -6.42 22.52
CA HIS A 73 3.48 -6.59 23.17
C HIS A 73 2.56 -7.55 22.43
N CYS A 74 2.96 -8.01 21.23
CA CYS A 74 2.10 -8.76 20.34
C CYS A 74 2.63 -10.16 20.03
N ASP A 75 2.31 -11.13 20.90
CA ASP A 75 2.52 -12.56 20.60
C ASP A 75 1.75 -13.00 19.34
N GLU A 76 0.65 -12.32 19.01
CA GLU A 76 -0.20 -12.64 17.86
C GLU A 76 0.52 -12.44 16.52
N LEU A 77 1.41 -11.45 16.40
CA LEU A 77 2.23 -11.28 15.19
C LEU A 77 3.08 -12.51 14.92
N SER A 78 3.83 -12.95 15.94
CA SER A 78 4.67 -14.15 15.82
C SER A 78 3.85 -15.40 15.56
N LYS A 79 2.70 -15.58 16.24
CA LYS A 79 1.79 -16.71 16.00
C LYS A 79 1.23 -16.72 14.58
N GLU A 80 0.77 -15.57 14.09
CA GLU A 80 0.23 -15.44 12.74
C GLU A 80 1.30 -15.70 11.68
N PHE A 81 2.50 -15.16 11.86
CA PHE A 81 3.65 -15.45 11.01
C PHE A 81 3.95 -16.95 10.98
N LEU A 82 4.09 -17.60 12.14
CA LEU A 82 4.37 -19.03 12.25
C LEU A 82 3.26 -19.91 11.67
N ALA A 83 2.01 -19.45 11.68
CA ALA A 83 0.90 -20.12 11.01
C ALA A 83 1.00 -19.99 9.48
N LEU A 84 1.29 -18.78 8.98
CA LEU A 84 1.36 -18.50 7.54
C LEU A 84 2.55 -19.18 6.87
N VAL A 85 3.70 -19.29 7.53
CA VAL A 85 4.86 -20.00 6.96
C VAL A 85 4.58 -21.49 6.74
N LYS A 86 3.63 -22.10 7.45
CA LYS A 86 3.26 -23.51 7.29
C LYS A 86 2.32 -23.76 6.11
N THR A 87 1.76 -22.72 5.50
CA THR A 87 0.80 -22.86 4.40
C THR A 87 1.46 -23.37 3.14
N ALA A 88 0.73 -24.16 2.33
CA ALA A 88 1.23 -24.67 1.05
C ALA A 88 1.64 -23.53 0.10
N LYS A 89 0.87 -22.44 0.08
CA LYS A 89 1.16 -21.22 -0.68
C LYS A 89 2.52 -20.63 -0.33
N PHE A 90 2.79 -20.44 0.96
CA PHE A 90 4.07 -19.90 1.39
C PHE A 90 5.23 -20.85 1.03
N GLN A 91 5.05 -22.15 1.26
CA GLN A 91 6.05 -23.16 0.90
C GLN A 91 6.34 -23.18 -0.61
N LEU A 92 5.33 -22.92 -1.44
CA LEU A 92 5.51 -22.76 -2.89
C LEU A 92 6.29 -21.48 -3.22
N ALA A 93 5.99 -20.35 -2.57
CA ALA A 93 6.71 -19.10 -2.76
C ALA A 93 8.21 -19.22 -2.41
N VAL A 94 8.53 -19.90 -1.31
CA VAL A 94 9.91 -20.23 -0.91
C VAL A 94 10.61 -21.06 -1.98
N LYS A 95 9.96 -22.10 -2.53
CA LYS A 95 10.52 -22.94 -3.59
C LYS A 95 10.78 -22.18 -4.90
N GLN A 96 9.93 -21.22 -5.23
CA GLN A 96 10.05 -20.36 -6.42
C GLN A 96 11.12 -19.27 -6.27
N THR A 97 11.64 -19.06 -5.06
CA THR A 97 12.75 -18.16 -4.77
C THR A 97 13.92 -18.91 -4.13
N PRO A 98 14.52 -19.89 -4.83
CA PRO A 98 15.46 -20.81 -4.21
C PRO A 98 16.76 -20.11 -3.77
N GLY A 99 17.09 -20.24 -2.48
CA GLY A 99 18.47 -20.32 -2.01
C GLY A 99 19.03 -19.14 -1.20
N ARG A 100 20.10 -19.46 -0.46
CA ARG A 100 20.93 -18.61 0.44
C ARG A 100 21.46 -17.29 -0.17
N ILE A 101 21.30 -17.08 -1.47
CA ILE A 101 21.84 -15.94 -2.24
C ILE A 101 20.90 -14.72 -2.17
N ASN A 102 19.59 -14.91 -1.92
CA ASN A 102 18.60 -13.84 -1.90
C ASN A 102 18.15 -13.49 -0.48
N ARG A 103 19.09 -13.04 0.35
CA ARG A 103 18.85 -12.70 1.76
C ARG A 103 18.43 -11.25 1.93
N PHE A 104 17.35 -11.04 2.67
CA PHE A 104 16.85 -9.72 3.02
C PHE A 104 17.27 -9.38 4.44
N ARG A 105 17.84 -8.19 4.62
CA ARG A 105 18.25 -7.71 5.93
C ARG A 105 17.04 -7.10 6.65
N VAL A 106 16.76 -7.61 7.85
CA VAL A 106 15.78 -7.05 8.78
C VAL A 106 16.51 -6.69 10.05
N TYR A 107 16.35 -5.45 10.52
CA TYR A 107 17.02 -5.01 11.75
C TYR A 107 16.47 -5.78 12.94
N HIS A 108 17.33 -6.22 13.85
CA HIS A 108 16.95 -7.20 14.85
C HIS A 108 15.79 -6.77 15.77
N THR A 109 15.71 -5.50 16.17
CA THR A 109 14.59 -5.00 17.01
C THR A 109 13.24 -4.93 16.28
N LYS A 110 13.21 -5.19 14.96
CA LYS A 110 11.96 -5.39 14.23
C LYS A 110 11.32 -6.74 14.50
N ILE A 111 12.09 -7.73 14.98
CA ILE A 111 11.63 -9.09 15.24
C ILE A 111 11.66 -9.34 16.74
N SER A 112 10.65 -10.02 17.28
CA SER A 112 10.66 -10.39 18.69
C SER A 112 11.83 -11.35 18.93
N LYS A 113 12.50 -11.21 20.08
CA LYS A 113 13.65 -12.06 20.42
C LYS A 113 13.35 -13.56 20.29
N PRO A 114 12.21 -14.07 20.81
CA PRO A 114 11.89 -15.50 20.68
C PRO A 114 11.76 -15.95 19.22
N LEU A 115 11.07 -15.17 18.38
CA LEU A 115 10.91 -15.52 16.96
C LEU A 115 12.23 -15.43 16.20
N ALA A 116 13.09 -14.47 16.54
CA ALA A 116 14.42 -14.37 15.94
C ALA A 116 15.28 -15.60 16.27
N GLU A 117 15.23 -16.08 17.52
CA GLU A 117 15.91 -17.30 17.98
C GLU A 117 15.38 -18.52 17.22
N ASP A 118 14.06 -18.71 17.14
CA ASP A 118 13.42 -19.81 16.38
C ASP A 118 13.85 -19.83 14.90
N LEU A 119 13.91 -18.65 14.26
CA LEU A 119 14.30 -18.52 12.86
C LEU A 119 15.79 -18.84 12.63
N ILE A 120 16.66 -18.50 13.57
CA ILE A 120 18.09 -18.80 13.51
C ILE A 120 18.30 -20.31 13.71
N GLU A 121 17.70 -20.89 14.74
CA GLU A 121 17.80 -22.32 15.05
C GLU A 121 17.25 -23.18 13.90
N GLY A 122 16.16 -22.75 13.26
CA GLY A 122 15.60 -23.39 12.07
C GLY A 122 16.39 -23.18 10.78
N GLY A 123 17.45 -22.37 10.79
CA GLY A 123 18.29 -22.09 9.62
C GLY A 123 17.66 -21.14 8.58
N TYR A 124 16.57 -20.44 8.94
CA TYR A 124 15.86 -19.49 8.09
C TYR A 124 16.39 -18.06 8.19
N ALA A 125 17.17 -17.78 9.24
CA ALA A 125 17.85 -16.50 9.45
C ALA A 125 19.31 -16.70 9.87
N ILE A 126 20.16 -15.73 9.53
CA ILE A 126 21.51 -15.61 10.08
C ILE A 126 21.64 -14.24 10.74
N LEU A 127 22.07 -14.20 11.99
CA LEU A 127 22.42 -12.97 12.68
C LEU A 127 23.84 -12.55 12.30
N ASP A 128 23.99 -11.30 11.85
CA ASP A 128 25.28 -10.66 11.61
C ASP A 128 25.20 -9.21 12.10
N GLY A 129 25.95 -8.92 13.18
CA GLY A 129 25.83 -7.69 13.95
C GLY A 129 24.39 -7.46 14.44
N ALA A 130 23.83 -6.30 14.09
CA ALA A 130 22.46 -5.90 14.45
C ALA A 130 21.39 -6.30 13.41
N TRP A 131 21.77 -7.07 12.38
CA TRP A 131 20.91 -7.44 11.26
C TRP A 131 20.65 -8.95 11.23
N LEU A 132 19.39 -9.31 11.05
CA LEU A 132 18.99 -10.65 10.66
C LEU A 132 18.90 -10.73 9.14
N TYR A 133 19.60 -11.69 8.56
CA TYR A 133 19.55 -12.02 7.14
C TYR A 133 18.58 -13.17 6.95
N LEU A 134 17.34 -12.85 6.58
CA LEU A 134 16.28 -13.82 6.36
C LEU A 134 16.25 -14.25 4.90
N GLU A 135 15.76 -15.46 4.64
CA GLU A 135 15.26 -15.83 3.31
C GLU A 135 14.20 -14.81 2.85
N ARG A 136 14.19 -14.49 1.55
CA ARG A 136 13.32 -13.48 0.94
C ARG A 136 11.86 -13.64 1.35
N SER A 137 11.23 -14.78 1.08
CA SER A 137 9.80 -14.97 1.35
C SER A 137 9.47 -14.81 2.84
N TYR A 138 10.35 -15.28 3.75
CA TYR A 138 10.20 -15.04 5.18
C TYR A 138 10.26 -13.54 5.52
N ALA A 139 11.23 -12.79 4.96
CA ALA A 139 11.31 -11.35 5.17
C ALA A 139 10.10 -10.60 4.59
N LEU A 140 9.62 -11.03 3.41
CA LEU A 140 8.46 -10.44 2.75
C LEU A 140 7.23 -10.56 3.66
N LEU A 141 6.94 -11.78 4.09
CA LEU A 141 5.80 -12.06 4.96
C LEU A 141 5.93 -11.34 6.32
N TYR A 142 7.13 -11.36 6.91
CA TYR A 142 7.32 -10.74 8.22
C TYR A 142 7.10 -9.22 8.17
N MET A 143 7.71 -8.54 7.19
CA MET A 143 7.61 -7.08 7.10
C MET A 143 6.20 -6.60 6.73
N SER A 144 5.46 -7.36 5.93
CA SER A 144 4.07 -7.04 5.61
C SER A 144 3.15 -7.24 6.82
N LEU A 145 3.35 -8.29 7.61
CA LEU A 145 2.65 -8.48 8.89
C LEU A 145 2.99 -7.37 9.87
N LEU A 146 4.26 -7.04 10.03
CA LEU A 146 4.68 -5.95 10.93
C LEU A 146 4.04 -4.61 10.54
N ALA A 147 4.00 -4.27 9.25
CA ALA A 147 3.31 -3.08 8.77
C ALA A 147 1.80 -3.13 9.07
N LYS A 148 1.19 -4.31 8.90
CA LYS A 148 -0.23 -4.56 9.23
C LYS A 148 -0.51 -4.32 10.71
N TYR A 149 0.27 -4.90 11.62
CA TYR A 149 0.10 -4.69 13.07
C TYR A 149 0.32 -3.24 13.48
N LEU A 150 1.38 -2.59 13.00
CA LEU A 150 1.67 -1.18 13.32
C LEU A 150 0.58 -0.23 12.82
N ALA A 151 -0.04 -0.53 11.67
CA ALA A 151 -1.14 0.26 11.14
C ALA A 151 -2.44 0.09 11.95
N ASP A 152 -2.73 -1.13 12.42
CA ASP A 152 -3.91 -1.43 13.24
C ASP A 152 -3.79 -0.83 14.65
N ASP A 153 -2.59 -0.86 15.22
CA ASP A 153 -2.28 -0.31 16.56
C ASP A 153 -2.25 1.22 16.59
N ASP A 154 -2.19 1.89 15.43
CA ASP A 154 -2.07 3.33 15.36
C ASP A 154 -3.35 4.05 15.82
N GLN A 155 -3.27 4.76 16.94
CA GLN A 155 -4.38 5.53 17.50
C GLN A 155 -4.39 7.00 17.03
N ASN A 156 -3.33 7.47 16.38
CA ASN A 156 -3.16 8.88 16.03
C ASN A 156 -3.51 9.19 14.57
N SER A 157 -3.65 8.18 13.72
CA SER A 157 -3.90 8.33 12.28
C SER A 157 -4.73 7.15 11.76
N LEU A 158 -5.46 7.37 10.66
CA LEU A 158 -6.02 6.27 9.85
C LEU A 158 -4.90 5.75 8.94
N THR A 159 -4.20 4.72 9.41
CA THR A 159 -2.97 4.24 8.77
C THR A 159 -3.21 3.08 7.84
N THR A 160 -2.69 3.19 6.62
CA THR A 160 -2.75 2.14 5.60
C THR A 160 -1.34 1.62 5.29
N PRO A 161 -1.05 0.31 5.40
CA PRO A 161 0.21 -0.26 4.93
C PRO A 161 0.39 -0.02 3.42
N GLY A 162 1.53 0.53 3.01
CA GLY A 162 1.85 0.81 1.61
C GLY A 162 3.22 0.29 1.20
N THR A 163 3.32 -0.30 0.02
CA THR A 163 4.58 -0.81 -0.53
C THR A 163 4.59 -0.65 -2.04
N ASP A 164 5.78 -0.62 -2.63
CA ASP A 164 6.02 -0.61 -4.07
C ASP A 164 6.15 -2.04 -4.66
N PHE A 165 5.95 -3.08 -3.86
CA PHE A 165 6.16 -4.48 -4.26
C PHE A 165 4.91 -5.35 -4.04
N LYS A 166 4.26 -5.79 -5.13
CA LYS A 166 3.06 -6.64 -5.09
C LYS A 166 3.24 -7.97 -4.35
N ALA A 167 4.45 -8.54 -4.36
CA ALA A 167 4.72 -9.81 -3.67
C ALA A 167 4.44 -9.77 -2.16
N TYR A 168 4.58 -8.60 -1.51
CA TYR A 168 4.25 -8.45 -0.09
C TYR A 168 2.75 -8.51 0.19
N LEU A 169 1.95 -8.00 -0.75
CA LEU A 169 0.49 -8.02 -0.70
C LEU A 169 -0.01 -9.46 -0.76
N ASP A 170 0.41 -10.20 -1.79
CA ASP A 170 -0.10 -11.54 -2.06
C ASP A 170 0.31 -12.57 -1.00
N LEU A 171 1.43 -12.37 -0.31
CA LEU A 171 1.84 -13.25 0.80
C LEU A 171 1.08 -13.00 2.10
N ASN A 172 0.54 -11.81 2.31
CA ASN A 172 -0.07 -11.41 3.58
C ASN A 172 -1.60 -11.42 3.55
N PHE A 173 -2.19 -11.01 2.43
CA PHE A 173 -3.63 -10.75 2.37
C PHE A 173 -4.40 -11.78 1.58
N SER A 174 -3.77 -12.47 0.62
CA SER A 174 -4.44 -13.53 -0.13
C SER A 174 -4.19 -14.91 0.45
N SER A 175 -5.24 -15.72 0.46
CA SER A 175 -5.16 -17.15 0.77
C SER A 175 -5.75 -17.96 -0.38
N ASP A 176 -5.17 -19.13 -0.64
CA ASP A 176 -5.62 -20.05 -1.69
C ASP A 176 -6.44 -21.21 -1.07
N ASP A 177 -6.63 -21.20 0.25
CA ASP A 177 -7.43 -22.17 0.99
C ASP A 177 -8.90 -21.76 0.99
N GLU A 178 -9.73 -22.46 0.22
CA GLU A 178 -11.16 -22.18 0.08
C GLU A 178 -11.92 -22.21 1.42
N GLY A 179 -11.45 -22.99 2.42
CA GLY A 179 -12.07 -23.06 3.73
C GLY A 179 -11.78 -21.87 4.65
N ASN A 180 -10.70 -21.13 4.38
CA ASN A 180 -10.20 -20.02 5.20
C ASN A 180 -10.14 -18.69 4.43
N THR A 181 -10.95 -18.55 3.38
CA THR A 181 -11.02 -17.34 2.57
C THR A 181 -12.40 -16.69 2.60
N ARG A 182 -12.40 -15.39 2.37
CA ARG A 182 -13.58 -14.60 2.05
C ARG A 182 -13.39 -14.01 0.67
N SER A 183 -14.50 -13.89 -0.05
CA SER A 183 -14.45 -13.16 -1.30
C SER A 183 -14.27 -11.67 -0.98
N GLY A 184 -13.31 -11.03 -1.64
CA GLY A 184 -13.10 -9.59 -1.68
C GLY A 184 -12.94 -9.12 -3.13
N LEU A 185 -12.75 -7.81 -3.29
CA LEU A 185 -12.62 -7.17 -4.59
C LEU A 185 -11.34 -6.33 -4.62
N SER A 186 -10.46 -6.60 -5.56
CA SER A 186 -9.38 -5.67 -5.90
C SER A 186 -9.92 -4.63 -6.89
N PHE A 187 -9.74 -3.36 -6.54
CA PHE A 187 -10.07 -2.18 -7.32
C PHE A 187 -8.78 -1.43 -7.66
N THR A 188 -8.40 -1.41 -8.93
CA THR A 188 -7.18 -0.75 -9.39
C THR A 188 -7.50 0.41 -10.32
N LEU A 189 -6.91 1.58 -10.05
CA LEU A 189 -6.80 2.68 -11.00
C LEU A 189 -5.43 2.59 -11.67
N ASN A 190 -5.36 2.29 -12.97
CA ASN A 190 -4.10 2.19 -13.72
C ASN A 190 -3.93 3.39 -14.64
N ASN A 191 -2.77 4.03 -14.60
CA ASN A 191 -2.48 5.23 -15.40
C ASN A 191 -3.58 6.30 -15.24
N VAL A 192 -3.99 6.56 -13.99
CA VAL A 192 -5.05 7.53 -13.67
C VAL A 192 -4.54 8.67 -12.82
N LEU A 193 -3.65 8.41 -11.85
CA LEU A 193 -3.29 9.38 -10.82
C LEU A 193 -2.17 10.31 -11.31
N PRO A 194 -2.42 11.59 -11.60
CA PRO A 194 -1.36 12.49 -12.05
C PRO A 194 -0.39 12.76 -10.91
N MET A 195 0.89 12.46 -11.14
CA MET A 195 1.96 12.72 -10.17
C MET A 195 3.10 13.50 -10.83
N PRO A 196 3.89 14.27 -10.06
CA PRO A 196 5.01 15.02 -10.58
C PRO A 196 6.11 14.06 -11.05
N ARG A 197 6.77 14.40 -12.15
CA ARG A 197 7.91 13.64 -12.69
C ARG A 197 9.07 13.61 -11.68
N GLN A 198 9.94 12.61 -11.81
CA GLN A 198 11.04 12.34 -10.87
C GLN A 198 12.06 13.48 -10.72
N ASP A 199 12.16 14.39 -11.68
CA ASP A 199 13.02 15.58 -11.62
C ASP A 199 12.42 16.75 -10.82
N VAL A 200 11.13 16.68 -10.48
CA VAL A 200 10.48 17.67 -9.61
C VAL A 200 10.91 17.43 -8.16
N SER A 201 11.37 18.49 -7.47
CA SER A 201 11.80 18.42 -6.07
C SER A 201 10.63 18.20 -5.11
N ILE A 202 10.87 17.49 -4.01
CA ILE A 202 9.85 17.21 -2.99
C ILE A 202 9.25 18.50 -2.43
N GLU A 203 10.05 19.54 -2.20
CA GLU A 203 9.58 20.85 -1.74
C GLU A 203 8.52 21.45 -2.66
N LYS A 204 8.76 21.42 -3.98
CA LYS A 204 7.82 21.99 -4.95
C LYS A 204 6.51 21.21 -4.94
N ILE A 205 6.55 19.90 -4.71
CA ILE A 205 5.37 19.03 -4.62
C ILE A 205 4.58 19.35 -3.34
N ILE A 206 5.26 19.53 -2.22
CA ILE A 206 4.63 19.90 -0.95
C ILE A 206 3.99 21.28 -1.04
N GLU A 207 4.68 22.25 -1.64
CA GLU A 207 4.14 23.59 -1.89
C GLU A 207 2.90 23.53 -2.79
N PHE A 208 2.94 22.74 -3.87
CA PHE A 208 1.80 22.52 -4.74
C PHE A 208 0.61 21.90 -3.98
N LYS A 209 0.87 20.84 -3.19
CA LYS A 209 -0.14 20.18 -2.36
C LYS A 209 -0.80 21.16 -1.40
N SER A 210 -0.01 22.00 -0.74
CA SER A 210 -0.51 23.02 0.18
C SER A 210 -1.43 24.02 -0.54
N LYS A 211 -1.02 24.51 -1.72
CA LYS A 211 -1.81 25.46 -2.52
C LYS A 211 -3.07 24.87 -3.13
N ARG A 212 -3.07 23.58 -3.47
CA ARG A 212 -4.14 22.85 -4.17
C ARG A 212 -4.81 21.78 -3.31
N HIS A 213 -4.82 22.00 -1.99
CA HIS A 213 -5.26 21.01 -1.02
C HIS A 213 -6.74 20.61 -1.25
N LEU A 214 -7.61 21.57 -1.54
CA LEU A 214 -9.04 21.31 -1.71
C LEU A 214 -9.31 20.45 -2.96
N GLU A 215 -8.61 20.71 -4.05
CA GLU A 215 -8.74 19.99 -5.30
C GLU A 215 -8.19 18.55 -5.18
N LEU A 216 -7.06 18.37 -4.49
CA LEU A 216 -6.52 17.04 -4.18
C LEU A 216 -7.41 16.27 -3.20
N LEU A 217 -8.02 16.96 -2.23
CA LEU A 217 -8.99 16.37 -1.32
C LEU A 217 -10.26 15.93 -2.07
N ASN A 218 -10.77 16.76 -2.98
CA ASN A 218 -11.94 16.44 -3.80
C ASN A 218 -11.71 15.18 -4.64
N PHE A 219 -10.58 15.12 -5.37
CA PHE A 219 -10.21 13.93 -6.14
C PHE A 219 -10.20 12.66 -5.26
N ARG A 220 -9.63 12.78 -4.07
CA ARG A 220 -9.55 11.68 -3.11
C ARG A 220 -10.92 11.27 -2.57
N GLN A 221 -11.83 12.21 -2.31
CA GLN A 221 -13.21 11.90 -1.91
C GLN A 221 -13.97 11.17 -3.02
N VAL A 222 -13.82 11.57 -4.29
CA VAL A 222 -14.41 10.86 -5.43
C VAL A 222 -14.01 9.39 -5.45
N VAL A 223 -12.74 9.07 -5.15
CA VAL A 223 -12.27 7.68 -5.07
C VAL A 223 -12.89 6.94 -3.87
N TYR A 224 -12.97 7.58 -2.70
CA TYR A 224 -13.54 6.93 -1.50
C TYR A 224 -15.04 6.70 -1.61
N ASP A 225 -15.80 7.70 -2.07
CA ASP A 225 -17.24 7.58 -2.27
C ASP A 225 -17.56 6.43 -3.23
N TYR A 226 -16.75 6.27 -4.28
CA TYR A 226 -16.87 5.14 -5.19
C TYR A 226 -16.58 3.80 -4.50
N GLN A 227 -15.49 3.70 -3.75
CA GLN A 227 -15.14 2.48 -3.01
C GLN A 227 -16.25 2.07 -2.04
N ASP A 228 -16.82 3.03 -1.31
CA ASP A 228 -17.84 2.76 -0.30
C ASP A 228 -19.17 2.38 -0.94
N ARG A 229 -19.55 3.02 -2.05
CA ARG A 229 -20.71 2.58 -2.84
C ARG A 229 -20.50 1.20 -3.43
N LEU A 230 -19.31 0.90 -3.95
CA LEU A 230 -18.99 -0.41 -4.54
C LEU A 230 -19.11 -1.56 -3.54
N LYS A 231 -18.83 -1.32 -2.25
CA LYS A 231 -19.03 -2.30 -1.17
C LYS A 231 -20.51 -2.63 -0.92
N GLN A 232 -21.41 -1.72 -1.27
CA GLN A 232 -22.85 -1.81 -0.97
C GLN A 232 -23.71 -2.27 -2.14
N VAL A 233 -23.17 -2.24 -3.37
CA VAL A 233 -23.91 -2.63 -4.57
C VAL A 233 -24.45 -4.05 -4.41
N GLN A 234 -25.70 -4.27 -4.83
CA GLN A 234 -26.35 -5.59 -4.78
C GLN A 234 -26.56 -6.22 -6.15
N GLU A 235 -26.61 -5.40 -7.21
CA GLU A 235 -26.97 -5.83 -8.55
C GLU A 235 -25.90 -5.50 -9.59
N LYS A 236 -25.72 -6.37 -10.58
CA LYS A 236 -24.72 -6.17 -11.64
C LYS A 236 -24.99 -4.91 -12.48
N THR A 237 -26.24 -4.60 -12.74
CA THR A 237 -26.64 -3.41 -13.52
C THR A 237 -26.33 -2.12 -12.78
N GLU A 238 -26.60 -2.07 -11.48
CA GLU A 238 -26.22 -0.96 -10.59
C GLU A 238 -24.71 -0.77 -10.56
N ALA A 239 -23.95 -1.86 -10.46
CA ALA A 239 -22.49 -1.83 -10.54
C ALA A 239 -21.97 -1.21 -11.84
N LEU A 240 -22.55 -1.59 -12.99
CA LEU A 240 -22.14 -1.06 -14.29
C LEU A 240 -22.43 0.44 -14.43
N ASP A 241 -23.59 0.90 -13.96
CA ASP A 241 -23.92 2.33 -13.91
C ASP A 241 -22.99 3.10 -12.96
N LEU A 242 -22.69 2.53 -11.78
CA LEU A 242 -21.75 3.11 -10.82
C LEU A 242 -20.35 3.29 -11.44
N ILE A 243 -19.88 2.27 -12.16
CA ILE A 243 -18.60 2.29 -12.87
C ILE A 243 -18.58 3.35 -13.97
N ASP A 244 -19.62 3.43 -14.80
CA ASP A 244 -19.67 4.39 -15.91
C ASP A 244 -19.67 5.84 -15.41
N ARG A 245 -20.44 6.10 -14.35
CA ARG A 245 -20.42 7.41 -13.66
C ARG A 245 -19.06 7.72 -13.07
N PHE A 246 -18.40 6.73 -12.47
CA PHE A 246 -17.08 6.91 -11.90
C PHE A 246 -16.00 7.17 -12.96
N VAL A 247 -16.03 6.44 -14.08
CA VAL A 247 -15.17 6.72 -15.25
C VAL A 247 -15.36 8.16 -15.71
N SER A 248 -16.62 8.61 -15.85
CA SER A 248 -16.94 9.97 -16.27
C SER A 248 -16.41 11.01 -15.27
N GLN A 249 -16.61 10.80 -13.97
CA GLN A 249 -16.13 11.71 -12.93
C GLN A 249 -14.60 11.74 -12.87
N ILE A 250 -13.93 10.58 -12.92
CA ILE A 250 -12.47 10.50 -12.90
C ILE A 250 -11.85 11.23 -14.09
N LYS A 251 -12.44 11.13 -15.28
CA LYS A 251 -11.95 11.89 -16.45
C LYS A 251 -12.00 13.39 -16.19
N ILE A 252 -13.10 13.89 -15.61
CA ILE A 252 -13.26 15.29 -15.25
C ILE A 252 -12.19 15.71 -14.23
N GLU A 253 -12.08 14.99 -13.11
CA GLU A 253 -11.16 15.34 -12.03
C GLU A 253 -9.68 15.27 -12.47
N VAL A 254 -9.31 14.25 -13.24
CA VAL A 254 -7.96 14.10 -13.78
C VAL A 254 -7.62 15.25 -14.73
N THR A 255 -8.54 15.65 -15.61
CA THR A 255 -8.35 16.83 -16.47
C THR A 255 -8.26 18.13 -15.66
N GLN A 256 -9.01 18.27 -14.56
CA GLN A 256 -8.88 19.44 -13.69
C GLN A 256 -7.52 19.47 -13.00
N LEU A 257 -7.05 18.34 -12.45
CA LEU A 257 -5.73 18.24 -11.85
C LEU A 257 -4.62 18.54 -12.87
N ASP A 258 -4.71 18.02 -14.11
CA ASP A 258 -3.77 18.29 -15.19
C ASP A 258 -3.60 19.80 -15.47
N ARG A 259 -4.72 20.55 -15.48
CA ARG A 259 -4.69 22.02 -15.61
C ARG A 259 -3.94 22.67 -14.44
N LEU A 260 -4.20 22.24 -13.21
CA LEU A 260 -3.51 22.78 -12.03
C LEU A 260 -2.00 22.51 -12.08
N PHE A 261 -1.58 21.32 -12.51
CA PHE A 261 -0.17 20.99 -12.71
C PHE A 261 0.46 21.83 -13.83
N THR A 262 -0.27 22.03 -14.93
CA THR A 262 0.15 22.86 -16.05
C THR A 262 0.35 24.32 -15.61
N ASP A 263 -0.60 24.89 -14.87
CA ASP A 263 -0.52 26.23 -14.30
C ASP A 263 0.69 26.38 -13.36
N ALA A 264 0.97 25.33 -12.57
CA ALA A 264 2.13 25.26 -11.67
C ALA A 264 3.45 24.97 -12.40
N LYS A 265 3.44 24.82 -13.73
CA LYS A 265 4.59 24.40 -14.55
C LYS A 265 5.28 23.18 -13.96
N MET A 266 4.48 22.17 -13.64
CA MET A 266 4.93 20.93 -13.02
C MET A 266 4.71 19.78 -13.99
N PRO A 267 5.77 19.21 -14.59
CA PRO A 267 5.63 18.08 -15.50
C PRO A 267 5.07 16.87 -14.74
N VAL A 268 4.09 16.19 -15.34
CA VAL A 268 3.38 15.06 -14.74
C VAL A 268 3.61 13.76 -15.50
N ILE A 269 3.49 12.66 -14.76
CA ILE A 269 3.34 11.30 -15.26
C ILE A 269 2.11 10.67 -14.58
N LEU A 270 1.56 9.59 -15.12
CA LEU A 270 0.42 8.91 -14.52
C LEU A 270 0.86 7.74 -13.65
N GLY A 271 0.24 7.65 -12.48
CA GLY A 271 0.41 6.60 -11.50
C GLY A 271 -0.75 5.64 -11.42
N ALA A 272 -0.58 4.66 -10.53
CA ALA A 272 -1.61 3.68 -10.23
C ALA A 272 -1.77 3.45 -8.73
N VAL A 273 -2.95 2.96 -8.35
CA VAL A 273 -3.25 2.51 -6.98
C VAL A 273 -4.16 1.30 -7.07
N GLU A 274 -3.83 0.25 -6.32
CA GLU A 274 -4.65 -0.95 -6.12
C GLU A 274 -5.21 -0.90 -4.71
N ASN A 275 -6.53 -1.05 -4.56
CA ASN A 275 -7.19 -1.14 -3.27
C ASN A 275 -7.84 -2.51 -3.15
N VAL A 276 -7.63 -3.20 -2.03
CA VAL A 276 -8.38 -4.42 -1.73
C VAL A 276 -9.54 -4.07 -0.79
N LEU A 277 -10.75 -4.33 -1.28
CA LEU A 277 -12.01 -4.03 -0.61
C LEU A 277 -12.60 -5.33 -0.07
N LYS A 278 -13.03 -5.29 1.19
CA LYS A 278 -13.92 -6.31 1.74
C LYS A 278 -15.32 -6.03 1.21
N VAL A 279 -15.95 -7.03 0.60
CA VAL A 279 -17.32 -6.96 0.09
C VAL A 279 -18.08 -8.14 0.69
N GLU A 280 -19.26 -7.88 1.26
CA GLU A 280 -19.97 -8.89 2.09
C GLU A 280 -20.60 -10.01 1.28
N THR A 281 -20.84 -9.77 -0.01
CA THR A 281 -21.71 -10.60 -0.85
C THR A 281 -20.94 -11.25 -2.01
N PRO A 282 -20.71 -12.57 -1.97
CA PRO A 282 -19.96 -13.30 -3.00
C PRO A 282 -20.52 -13.17 -4.43
N THR A 283 -21.84 -13.02 -4.56
CA THR A 283 -22.54 -12.85 -5.86
C THR A 283 -22.16 -11.53 -6.54
N ILE A 284 -22.06 -10.44 -5.79
CA ILE A 284 -21.64 -9.13 -6.32
C ILE A 284 -20.18 -9.17 -6.72
N ILE A 285 -19.33 -9.83 -5.94
CA ILE A 285 -17.91 -9.98 -6.29
C ILE A 285 -17.75 -10.76 -7.58
N ALA A 286 -18.49 -11.87 -7.75
CA ALA A 286 -18.48 -12.63 -9.00
C ALA A 286 -18.97 -11.76 -10.17
N GLY A 287 -20.07 -11.02 -9.99
CA GLY A 287 -20.61 -10.10 -10.99
C GLY A 287 -19.60 -9.02 -11.41
N LEU A 288 -19.00 -8.34 -10.43
CA LEU A 288 -18.02 -7.26 -10.63
C LEU A 288 -16.71 -7.77 -11.24
N ALA A 289 -16.23 -8.94 -10.82
CA ALA A 289 -14.98 -9.50 -11.36
C ALA A 289 -15.10 -9.87 -12.84
N THR A 290 -16.30 -10.20 -13.36
CA THR A 290 -16.49 -10.44 -14.80
C THR A 290 -16.30 -9.20 -15.66
N ILE A 291 -16.35 -8.01 -15.07
CA ILE A 291 -16.13 -6.74 -15.79
C ILE A 291 -14.66 -6.61 -16.20
N GLY A 292 -13.74 -7.14 -15.39
CA GLY A 292 -12.31 -7.18 -15.71
C GLY A 292 -11.67 -5.79 -15.71
N THR A 293 -11.20 -5.32 -16.87
CA THR A 293 -10.51 -4.03 -17.02
C THR A 293 -11.23 -3.16 -18.03
N ILE A 294 -11.56 -1.94 -17.62
CA ILE A 294 -12.26 -0.95 -18.43
C ILE A 294 -11.28 0.16 -18.80
N PRO A 295 -10.80 0.22 -20.06
CA PRO A 295 -9.96 1.30 -20.52
C PRO A 295 -10.81 2.56 -20.81
N PHE A 296 -10.21 3.73 -20.59
CA PHE A 296 -10.79 5.00 -20.98
C PHE A 296 -9.70 6.02 -21.37
N PRO A 297 -9.98 6.92 -22.33
CA PRO A 297 -9.02 7.92 -22.74
C PRO A 297 -8.92 9.04 -21.71
N LEU A 298 -7.71 9.48 -21.41
CA LEU A 298 -7.40 10.65 -20.59
C LEU A 298 -6.59 11.65 -21.41
N ALA A 299 -6.99 12.92 -21.37
CA ALA A 299 -6.20 14.01 -21.94
C ALA A 299 -5.30 14.59 -20.84
N ILE A 300 -3.98 14.43 -21.00
CA ILE A 300 -2.96 14.86 -20.05
C ILE A 300 -1.83 15.55 -20.81
N ALA A 301 -1.45 16.75 -20.40
CA ALA A 301 -0.37 17.51 -21.03
C ALA A 301 -0.50 17.62 -22.57
N GLY A 302 -1.74 17.66 -23.08
CA GLY A 302 -2.05 17.72 -24.52
C GLY A 302 -1.96 16.39 -25.28
N ALA A 303 -1.61 15.28 -24.62
CA ALA A 303 -1.62 13.93 -25.19
C ALA A 303 -2.85 13.13 -24.74
N VAL A 304 -3.30 12.17 -25.56
CA VAL A 304 -4.33 11.20 -25.18
C VAL A 304 -3.63 9.91 -24.73
N ILE A 305 -3.82 9.56 -23.46
CA ILE A 305 -3.25 8.37 -22.81
C ILE A 305 -4.39 7.42 -22.40
N ALA A 306 -4.14 6.11 -22.43
CA ALA A 306 -5.09 5.12 -21.93
C ALA A 306 -4.96 4.96 -20.40
N GLY A 307 -5.97 5.43 -19.67
CA GLY A 307 -6.20 5.05 -18.27
C GLY A 307 -7.11 3.82 -18.20
N SER A 308 -7.13 3.13 -17.06
CA SER A 308 -8.11 2.06 -16.84
C SER A 308 -8.52 1.87 -15.39
N ILE A 309 -9.72 1.31 -15.19
CA ILE A 309 -10.18 0.76 -13.93
C ILE A 309 -10.19 -0.76 -14.06
N SER A 310 -9.55 -1.46 -13.14
CA SER A 310 -9.61 -2.93 -13.03
C SER A 310 -10.39 -3.34 -11.79
N LEU A 311 -11.29 -4.29 -11.96
CA LEU A 311 -12.03 -4.97 -10.91
C LEU A 311 -11.73 -6.46 -10.97
N ARG A 312 -11.17 -7.03 -9.91
CA ARG A 312 -10.76 -8.44 -9.86
C ARG A 312 -11.24 -9.09 -8.58
N LYS A 313 -11.69 -10.35 -8.67
CA LYS A 313 -11.93 -11.16 -7.48
C LYS A 313 -10.62 -11.27 -6.69
N TYR A 314 -10.71 -11.06 -5.38
CA TYR A 314 -9.60 -11.22 -4.45
C TYR A 314 -10.02 -12.21 -3.36
N GLN A 315 -9.16 -13.16 -3.00
CA GLN A 315 -9.45 -14.11 -1.92
C GLN A 315 -8.78 -13.63 -0.64
N LEU A 316 -9.53 -12.95 0.23
CA LEU A 316 -9.02 -12.44 1.50
C LEU A 316 -8.86 -13.58 2.51
N ASP A 317 -7.69 -13.68 3.16
CA ASP A 317 -7.52 -14.57 4.32
C ASP A 317 -8.44 -14.09 5.47
N VAL A 318 -9.25 -15.01 6.02
CA VAL A 318 -10.18 -14.75 7.14
C VAL A 318 -9.47 -14.13 8.35
N ARG A 319 -8.18 -14.38 8.56
CA ARG A 319 -7.38 -13.76 9.63
C ARG A 319 -7.36 -12.23 9.55
N ASN A 320 -7.54 -11.67 8.35
CA ASN A 320 -7.61 -10.21 8.15
C ASN A 320 -8.97 -9.62 8.53
N GLU A 321 -9.99 -10.43 8.84
CA GLU A 321 -11.33 -9.94 9.26
C GLU A 321 -11.37 -9.42 10.69
N ASN A 322 -10.53 -9.95 11.58
CA ASN A 322 -10.55 -9.63 13.01
C ASN A 322 -9.98 -8.23 13.32
N ARG A 323 -9.45 -7.54 12.32
CA ARG A 323 -8.77 -6.25 12.49
C ARG A 323 -9.71 -5.12 12.14
N LYS A 324 -10.48 -4.67 13.13
CA LYS A 324 -11.58 -3.71 12.93
C LYS A 324 -11.16 -2.45 12.19
N ARG A 325 -10.01 -1.84 12.54
CA ARG A 325 -9.55 -0.59 11.91
C ARG A 325 -9.03 -0.77 10.49
N LEU A 326 -8.39 -1.91 10.21
CA LEU A 326 -7.93 -2.28 8.87
C LEU A 326 -9.03 -2.87 7.98
N ALA A 327 -10.10 -3.42 8.55
CA ALA A 327 -11.24 -3.94 7.81
C ALA A 327 -12.24 -2.84 7.45
N GLU A 328 -12.33 -1.77 8.25
CA GLU A 328 -13.13 -0.57 7.97
C GLU A 328 -12.47 0.32 6.90
N ASN A 329 -11.13 0.31 6.82
CA ASN A 329 -10.39 1.05 5.80
C ASN A 329 -10.01 0.13 4.63
N SER A 330 -10.14 0.62 3.39
CA SER A 330 -9.63 -0.08 2.22
C SER A 330 -8.13 -0.31 2.35
N TYR A 331 -7.63 -1.51 2.02
CA TYR A 331 -6.20 -1.72 1.95
C TYR A 331 -5.66 -1.05 0.68
N SER A 332 -5.08 0.15 0.80
CA SER A 332 -4.52 0.89 -0.33
C SER A 332 -3.06 0.53 -0.59
N TYR A 333 -2.81 -0.09 -1.73
CA TYR A 333 -1.50 -0.45 -2.25
C TYR A 333 -1.14 0.45 -3.41
N LEU A 334 -0.04 1.18 -3.23
CA LEU A 334 0.53 2.00 -4.28
C LEU A 334 1.51 1.17 -5.10
N TYR A 335 0.97 0.42 -6.05
CA TYR A 335 1.79 -0.17 -7.10
C TYR A 335 1.86 0.78 -8.29
N GLN A 336 3.06 1.07 -8.78
CA GLN A 336 3.19 1.75 -10.06
C GLN A 336 2.66 0.85 -11.18
N ALA A 337 1.86 1.43 -12.08
CA ALA A 337 1.72 0.96 -13.45
C ALA A 337 2.97 1.33 -14.28
N GLN A 338 4.16 0.93 -13.79
CA GLN A 338 5.36 0.80 -14.62
C GLN A 338 5.69 -0.70 -14.75
N GLN A 339 4.69 -1.44 -15.19
CA GLN A 339 4.85 -2.69 -15.95
C GLN A 339 4.11 -2.51 -17.27
N GLU A 340 4.65 -1.66 -18.14
CA GLU A 340 4.64 -2.03 -19.55
C GLU A 340 5.90 -2.87 -19.78
N GLY A 341 5.74 -4.18 -19.60
CA GLY A 341 6.81 -5.15 -19.70
C GLY A 341 6.56 -6.35 -18.82
N ILE A 342 5.78 -7.30 -19.34
CA ILE A 342 5.68 -8.67 -18.83
C ILE A 342 7.11 -9.24 -18.84
N ILE A 343 7.80 -9.19 -17.67
CA ILE A 343 9.21 -9.61 -17.44
C ILE A 343 10.21 -8.56 -18.00
N ASP A 344 11.15 -8.00 -17.22
CA ASP A 344 12.40 -8.62 -16.75
C ASP A 344 12.97 -8.01 -15.44
N ARG A 345 13.70 -8.85 -14.68
CA ARG A 345 14.30 -8.56 -13.37
C ARG A 345 15.77 -8.12 -13.49
N PRO A 346 16.30 -7.50 -12.44
CA PRO A 346 17.47 -8.10 -11.76
C PRO A 346 17.11 -8.75 -10.42
#